data_AF-A0A6J8EXA3-F1
#
_entry.id   AF-A0A6J8EXA3-F1
#
_cell.length_a   1.000
_cell.length_b   1.000
_cell.length_c   1.000
_cell.angle_alpha   90.00
_cell.angle_beta   90.00
_cell.angle_gamma   90.00
#
_symmetry.space_group_name_H-M   'P 1'
#
loop_
_entity.id
_entity.type
_entity.pdbx_description
1 polymer ?
#
loop_
_entity_poly.entity_id
_entity_poly.type
_entity_poly.pdbx_seq_one_letter_code
_entity_poly.pdbx_strand_id
1 'polypeptide(L)'
;MSKPEPESPIRIERSEEQSTKKSYSKEIDTRIGVKEAESVPPVKQTPKFRYDGNEKQFSFNGERLVELEKTLEFIEKDSPALAIQYLEKSIKALKERNKILRIADKYGWDVVDEYIDNPITEGTDDATKLRQADYRAKAKRRDKVRTRSAPYIPEPESP
;
A
#
# COMPACT_ATOMS: atom_id res chain seq x y z
N MET A 1 -33.05 34.91 -20.35
CA MET A 1 -32.63 34.22 -19.11
C MET A 1 -31.89 32.95 -19.51
N SER A 2 -30.56 32.99 -19.56
CA SER A 2 -29.75 31.81 -19.88
C SER A 2 -29.49 31.01 -18.61
N LYS A 3 -29.81 29.71 -18.62
CA LYS A 3 -29.46 28.78 -17.54
C LYS A 3 -27.94 28.60 -17.47
N PRO A 4 -27.32 28.51 -16.28
CA PRO A 4 -25.92 28.15 -16.16
C PRO A 4 -25.72 26.68 -16.57
N GLU A 5 -24.66 26.42 -17.35
CA GLU A 5 -24.24 25.06 -17.71
C GLU A 5 -23.79 24.27 -16.47
N PRO A 6 -24.08 22.96 -16.39
CA PRO A 6 -23.56 22.12 -15.32
C PRO A 6 -22.05 21.94 -15.47
N GLU A 7 -21.28 22.35 -14.46
CA GLU A 7 -19.83 22.14 -14.43
C GLU A 7 -19.49 20.66 -14.56
N SER A 8 -18.53 20.36 -15.44
CA SER A 8 -18.15 18.99 -15.78
C SER A 8 -17.42 18.30 -14.60
N PRO A 9 -17.74 17.04 -14.27
CA PRO A 9 -17.24 16.35 -13.06
C PRO A 9 -15.71 16.30 -12.91
N ILE A 10 -14.99 16.38 -14.04
CA ILE A 10 -13.54 16.22 -14.13
C ILE A 10 -12.76 17.38 -13.46
N ARG A 11 -13.37 18.57 -13.35
CA ARG A 11 -12.70 19.76 -12.80
C ARG A 11 -12.65 19.74 -11.26
N ILE A 12 -13.64 19.11 -10.62
CA ILE A 12 -13.76 19.04 -9.15
C ILE A 12 -12.74 18.04 -8.58
N GLU A 13 -12.63 16.84 -9.16
CA GLU A 13 -11.68 15.81 -8.68
C GLU A 13 -10.21 16.27 -8.72
N ARG A 14 -9.79 16.98 -9.78
CA ARG A 14 -8.43 17.53 -9.86
C ARG A 14 -8.14 18.57 -8.78
N SER A 15 -9.14 19.35 -8.39
CA SER A 15 -8.99 20.38 -7.36
C SER A 15 -8.87 19.78 -5.96
N GLU A 16 -9.60 18.69 -5.69
CA GLU A 16 -9.53 17.95 -4.43
C GLU A 16 -8.21 17.15 -4.30
N GLU A 17 -7.74 16.54 -5.37
CA GLU A 17 -6.42 15.88 -5.41
C GLU A 17 -5.26 16.87 -5.19
N GLN A 18 -5.36 18.09 -5.73
CA GLN A 18 -4.35 19.14 -5.50
C GLN A 18 -4.42 19.70 -4.08
N SER A 19 -5.64 19.86 -3.54
CA SER A 19 -5.88 20.31 -2.17
C SER A 19 -5.32 19.32 -1.14
N THR A 20 -5.58 18.03 -1.33
CA THR A 20 -5.07 16.95 -0.48
C THR A 20 -3.54 16.86 -0.53
N LYS A 21 -2.93 16.90 -1.73
CA LYS A 21 -1.46 16.93 -1.89
C LYS A 21 -0.81 18.11 -1.15
N LYS A 22 -1.42 19.30 -1.20
CA LYS A 22 -0.93 20.50 -0.51
C LYS A 22 -1.09 20.41 1.01
N SER A 23 -2.14 19.73 1.48
CA SER A 23 -2.34 19.45 2.91
C SER A 23 -1.29 18.49 3.46
N TYR A 24 -1.00 17.40 2.74
CA TYR A 24 0.01 16.43 3.15
C TYR A 24 1.43 17.01 3.18
N SER A 25 1.79 17.87 2.21
CA SER A 25 3.10 18.55 2.22
C SER A 25 3.29 19.41 3.46
N LYS A 26 2.31 20.26 3.80
CA LYS A 26 2.39 21.13 4.99
C LYS A 26 2.51 20.34 6.29
N GLU A 27 1.83 19.20 6.38
CA GLU A 27 1.87 18.35 7.57
C GLU A 27 3.22 17.62 7.73
N ILE A 28 3.87 17.26 6.61
CA ILE A 28 5.23 16.69 6.59
C ILE A 28 6.26 17.75 6.97
N ASP A 29 6.17 18.95 6.39
CA ASP A 29 7.08 20.07 6.71
C ASP A 29 7.01 20.46 8.20
N THR A 30 5.82 20.38 8.80
CA THR A 30 5.60 20.63 10.24
C THR A 30 6.20 19.53 11.12
N ARG A 31 6.20 18.27 10.66
CA ARG A 31 6.77 17.13 11.41
C ARG A 31 8.29 17.04 11.30
N ILE A 32 8.88 17.49 10.20
CA ILE A 32 10.34 17.53 10.01
C ILE A 32 10.98 18.68 10.81
N GLY A 33 10.22 19.74 11.12
CA GLY A 33 10.70 20.92 11.85
C GLY A 33 10.93 20.76 13.37
N VAL A 34 10.60 19.61 13.99
CA VAL A 34 10.84 19.40 15.44
C VAL A 34 11.22 17.94 15.72
N LYS A 35 12.52 17.66 15.80
CA LYS A 35 13.23 16.98 16.92
C LYS A 35 14.66 16.61 16.49
N GLU A 36 15.62 17.38 16.99
CA GLU A 36 17.01 16.96 17.10
C GLU A 36 17.13 15.68 17.95
N ALA A 37 17.98 14.77 17.47
CA ALA A 37 18.70 13.69 18.16
C ALA A 37 18.20 13.20 19.54
N GLU A 38 17.50 12.07 19.54
CA GLU A 38 17.67 11.06 20.59
C GLU A 38 18.37 9.84 19.96
N SER A 39 19.60 9.59 20.39
CA SER A 39 20.35 8.39 20.05
C SER A 39 19.61 7.15 20.57
N VAL A 40 19.01 6.38 19.68
CA VAL A 40 18.29 5.14 20.03
C VAL A 40 19.30 4.07 20.47
N PRO A 41 19.21 3.53 21.70
CA PRO A 41 20.09 2.45 22.16
C PRO A 41 19.75 1.12 21.45
N PRO A 42 20.72 0.19 21.31
CA PRO A 42 20.54 -1.01 20.50
C PRO A 42 19.77 -2.08 21.26
N VAL A 43 18.45 -2.13 21.06
CA VAL A 43 17.65 -3.33 21.35
C VAL A 43 16.84 -3.66 20.10
N LYS A 44 17.32 -4.63 19.32
CA LYS A 44 16.65 -5.18 18.13
C LYS A 44 15.45 -6.04 18.55
N GLN A 45 14.44 -5.45 19.17
CA GLN A 45 13.11 -6.06 19.23
C GLN A 45 12.30 -5.40 18.12
N THR A 46 12.03 -6.17 17.07
CA THR A 46 11.07 -5.74 16.05
C THR A 46 9.73 -5.49 16.76
N PRO A 47 9.08 -4.34 16.53
CA PRO A 47 7.79 -4.07 17.15
C PRO A 47 6.81 -5.17 16.79
N LYS A 48 6.16 -5.77 17.79
CA LYS A 48 5.14 -6.81 17.56
C LYS A 48 3.84 -6.13 17.14
N PHE A 49 3.45 -6.30 15.88
CA PHE A 49 2.20 -5.76 15.37
C PHE A 49 1.03 -6.70 15.64
N ARG A 50 -0.14 -6.11 15.92
CA ARG A 50 -1.40 -6.85 16.08
C ARG A 50 -2.00 -7.30 14.74
N TYR A 51 -1.68 -6.57 13.66
CA TYR A 51 -2.28 -6.75 12.35
C TYR A 51 -1.17 -6.81 11.29
N ASP A 52 -1.19 -7.84 10.45
CA ASP A 52 -0.21 -8.07 9.39
C ASP A 52 -0.12 -6.87 8.43
N GLY A 53 -1.22 -6.18 8.17
CA GLY A 53 -1.26 -4.97 7.34
C GLY A 53 -0.40 -3.83 7.92
N ASN A 54 -0.37 -3.68 9.25
CA ASN A 54 0.44 -2.66 9.92
C ASN A 54 1.93 -3.02 9.90
N GLU A 55 2.25 -4.31 10.08
CA GLU A 55 3.62 -4.80 9.94
C GLU A 55 4.16 -4.57 8.52
N LYS A 56 3.39 -4.96 7.50
CA LYS A 56 3.69 -4.70 6.09
C LYS A 56 3.92 -3.20 5.84
N GLN A 57 3.09 -2.32 6.41
CA GLN A 57 3.24 -0.87 6.25
C GLN A 57 4.48 -0.33 6.96
N PHE A 58 4.77 -0.82 8.16
CA PHE A 58 5.94 -0.40 8.92
C PHE A 58 7.24 -0.76 8.18
N SER A 59 7.35 -2.00 7.71
CA SER A 59 8.50 -2.46 6.92
C SER A 59 8.66 -1.66 5.63
N PHE A 60 7.56 -1.45 4.90
CA PHE A 60 7.56 -0.61 3.69
C PHE A 60 8.09 0.80 3.96
N ASN A 61 7.60 1.45 5.04
CA ASN A 61 8.04 2.80 5.41
C ASN A 61 9.53 2.82 5.78
N GLY A 62 10.00 1.82 6.54
CA GLY A 62 11.42 1.70 6.91
C GLY A 62 12.33 1.58 5.69
N GLU A 63 11.95 0.77 4.70
CA GLU A 63 12.70 0.68 3.44
C GLU A 63 12.74 2.00 2.68
N ARG A 64 11.63 2.78 2.67
CA ARG A 64 11.62 4.10 2.03
C ARG A 64 12.53 5.09 2.74
N LEU A 65 12.56 5.07 4.07
CA LEU A 65 13.45 5.92 4.85
C LEU A 65 14.92 5.63 4.52
N VAL A 66 15.33 4.36 4.50
CA VAL A 66 16.70 3.97 4.13
C VAL A 66 17.06 4.43 2.71
N GLU A 67 16.13 4.35 1.75
CA GLU A 67 16.38 4.83 0.38
C GLU A 67 16.52 6.35 0.30
N LEU A 68 15.75 7.09 1.10
CA LEU A 68 15.86 8.55 1.19
C LEU A 68 17.13 8.99 1.91
N GLU A 69 17.53 8.32 2.99
CA GLU A 69 18.81 8.56 3.67
C GLU A 69 20.00 8.34 2.73
N LYS A 70 19.99 7.24 1.96
CA LYS A 70 21.01 7.00 0.91
C LYS A 70 20.99 8.06 -0.17
N THR A 71 19.82 8.57 -0.54
CA THR A 71 19.70 9.66 -1.50
C THR A 71 20.42 10.90 -0.99
N LEU A 72 20.23 11.27 0.29
CA LEU A 72 20.93 12.39 0.91
C LEU A 72 22.44 12.16 0.91
N GLU A 73 22.90 10.96 1.28
CA GLU A 73 24.32 10.58 1.25
C GLU A 73 24.93 10.72 -0.16
N PHE A 74 24.21 10.31 -1.21
CA PHE A 74 24.68 10.46 -2.58
C PHE A 74 24.69 11.90 -3.07
N ILE A 75 23.80 12.76 -2.57
CA ILE A 75 23.84 14.20 -2.85
C ILE A 75 25.08 14.82 -2.21
N GLU A 76 25.38 14.49 -0.95
CA GLU A 76 26.56 14.98 -0.24
C GLU A 76 27.88 14.52 -0.90
N LYS A 77 27.87 13.32 -1.49
CA LYS A 77 29.02 12.74 -2.21
C LYS A 77 29.13 13.17 -3.69
N ASP A 78 28.38 14.21 -4.10
CA ASP A 78 28.33 14.71 -5.49
C ASP A 78 28.08 13.59 -6.52
N SER A 79 27.18 12.66 -6.17
CA SER A 79 26.80 11.51 -6.99
C SER A 79 25.31 11.61 -7.40
N PRO A 80 24.91 12.65 -8.14
CA PRO A 80 23.50 12.95 -8.41
C PRO A 80 22.79 11.85 -9.21
N ALA A 81 23.51 11.13 -10.08
CA ALA A 81 22.94 10.02 -10.84
C ALA A 81 22.43 8.89 -9.92
N LEU A 82 23.16 8.57 -8.85
CA LEU A 82 22.73 7.57 -7.88
C LEU A 82 21.57 8.09 -7.02
N ALA A 83 21.63 9.36 -6.59
CA ALA A 83 20.53 9.99 -5.87
C ALA A 83 19.21 9.94 -6.67
N ILE A 84 19.25 10.27 -7.97
CA ILE A 84 18.09 10.19 -8.86
C ILE A 84 17.56 8.76 -8.95
N GLN A 85 18.42 7.75 -9.10
CA GLN A 85 17.97 6.35 -9.16
C GLN A 85 17.22 5.93 -7.89
N TYR A 86 17.71 6.29 -6.71
CA TYR A 86 17.05 5.98 -5.44
C TYR A 86 15.72 6.74 -5.28
N LEU A 87 15.65 8.00 -5.74
CA LEU A 87 14.40 8.76 -5.77
C LEU A 87 13.36 8.13 -6.71
N GLU A 88 13.75 7.76 -7.93
CA GLU A 88 12.86 7.11 -8.88
C GLU A 88 12.33 5.78 -8.35
N LYS A 89 13.20 4.99 -7.72
CA LYS A 89 12.83 3.75 -7.03
C LYS A 89 11.82 4.02 -5.91
N SER A 90 12.08 5.04 -5.09
CA SER A 90 11.17 5.47 -4.01
C SER A 90 9.80 5.92 -4.52
N ILE A 91 9.77 6.74 -5.57
CA ILE A 91 8.55 7.20 -6.22
C ILE A 91 7.75 6.03 -6.78
N LYS A 92 8.40 5.10 -7.49
CA LYS A 92 7.74 3.92 -8.06
C LYS A 92 7.11 3.05 -6.98
N ALA A 93 7.85 2.78 -5.90
CA ALA A 93 7.36 1.98 -4.77
C ALA A 93 6.16 2.65 -4.08
N LEU A 94 6.21 3.97 -3.86
CA LEU A 94 5.10 4.72 -3.27
C LEU A 94 3.85 4.71 -4.16
N LYS A 95 4.01 4.85 -5.48
CA LYS A 95 2.88 4.75 -6.42
C LYS A 95 2.22 3.38 -6.37
N GLU A 96 3.02 2.30 -6.40
CA GLU A 96 2.48 0.94 -6.29
C GLU A 96 1.81 0.71 -4.94
N ARG A 97 2.38 1.23 -3.85
CA ARG A 97 1.78 1.10 -2.52
C ARG A 97 0.46 1.84 -2.40
N ASN A 98 0.34 3.05 -2.93
CA ASN A 98 -0.92 3.80 -2.95
C ASN A 98 -2.01 3.05 -3.72
N LYS A 99 -1.65 2.37 -4.81
CA LYS A 99 -2.57 1.51 -5.55
C LYS A 99 -3.03 0.32 -4.71
N ILE A 100 -2.11 -0.37 -4.02
CA ILE A 100 -2.44 -1.46 -3.10
C ILE A 100 -3.40 -0.99 -2.01
N LEU A 101 -3.17 0.19 -1.41
CA LEU A 101 -4.05 0.75 -0.39
C LEU A 101 -5.46 1.03 -0.93
N ARG A 102 -5.58 1.55 -2.15
CA ARG A 102 -6.88 1.74 -2.82
C ARG A 102 -7.62 0.42 -3.07
N ILE A 103 -6.89 -0.64 -3.42
CA ILE A 103 -7.47 -1.98 -3.56
C ILE A 103 -7.94 -2.50 -2.19
N ALA A 104 -7.12 -2.36 -1.15
CA ALA A 104 -7.45 -2.78 0.21
C ALA A 104 -8.72 -2.08 0.72
N ASP A 105 -8.80 -0.75 0.53
CA ASP A 105 -9.92 0.08 0.96
C ASP A 105 -11.24 -0.34 0.29
N LYS A 106 -11.19 -0.63 -1.01
CA LYS A 106 -12.40 -0.98 -1.78
C LYS A 106 -12.80 -2.45 -1.69
N TYR A 107 -11.84 -3.37 -1.63
CA TYR A 107 -12.10 -4.81 -1.80
C TYR A 107 -11.66 -5.69 -0.61
N GLY A 108 -10.86 -5.14 0.30
CA GLY A 108 -10.27 -5.85 1.44
C GLY A 108 -8.85 -6.35 1.19
N TRP A 109 -8.14 -6.66 2.29
CA TRP A 109 -6.76 -7.16 2.26
C TRP A 109 -6.63 -8.56 1.66
N ASP A 110 -7.69 -9.37 1.71
CA ASP A 110 -7.70 -10.70 1.08
C ASP A 110 -7.64 -10.62 -0.46
N VAL A 111 -8.22 -9.58 -1.05
CA VAL A 111 -8.07 -9.28 -2.49
C VAL A 111 -6.67 -8.77 -2.80
N VAL A 112 -6.09 -7.96 -1.91
CA VAL A 112 -4.70 -7.50 -2.06
C VAL A 112 -3.71 -8.66 -2.08
N ASP A 113 -3.86 -9.63 -1.17
CA ASP A 113 -2.97 -10.79 -1.12
C ASP A 113 -3.05 -11.58 -2.44
N GLU A 114 -4.26 -11.82 -2.98
CA GLU A 114 -4.42 -12.46 -4.30
C GLU A 114 -3.83 -11.63 -5.46
N TYR A 115 -3.93 -10.31 -5.36
CA TYR A 115 -3.42 -9.39 -6.38
C TYR A 115 -1.89 -9.30 -6.37
N ILE A 116 -1.24 -9.40 -5.21
CA ILE A 116 0.22 -9.38 -5.08
C ILE A 116 0.81 -10.77 -5.39
N ASP A 117 0.25 -11.83 -4.81
CA ASP A 117 0.82 -13.19 -4.86
C ASP A 117 0.71 -13.86 -6.23
N ASN A 118 -0.18 -13.36 -7.10
CA ASN A 118 -0.34 -13.88 -8.46
C ASN A 118 0.22 -12.89 -9.48
N PRO A 119 1.52 -12.99 -9.83
CA PRO A 119 2.05 -12.36 -11.03
C PRO A 119 1.45 -13.08 -12.24
N ILE A 120 0.24 -12.70 -12.62
CA ILE A 120 -0.30 -13.09 -13.92
C ILE A 120 0.55 -12.35 -14.94
N THR A 121 1.15 -13.16 -15.81
CA THR A 121 2.17 -12.86 -16.82
C THR A 121 2.16 -11.44 -17.40
N GLU A 122 3.36 -10.95 -17.75
CA GLU A 122 3.56 -9.72 -18.52
C GLU A 122 2.57 -9.64 -19.69
N GLY A 123 1.67 -8.65 -19.67
CA GLY A 123 0.68 -8.41 -20.72
C GLY A 123 -0.79 -8.38 -20.27
N THR A 124 -1.13 -8.82 -19.06
CA THR A 124 -2.51 -8.66 -18.57
C THR A 124 -2.78 -7.24 -18.06
N ASP A 125 -3.86 -6.63 -18.55
CA ASP A 125 -4.34 -5.34 -18.06
C ASP A 125 -4.66 -5.39 -16.55
N ASP A 126 -4.39 -4.27 -15.90
CA ASP A 126 -4.45 -4.13 -14.46
C ASP A 126 -5.86 -4.33 -13.89
N ALA A 127 -6.88 -3.88 -14.64
CA ALA A 127 -8.27 -4.12 -14.28
C ALA A 127 -8.64 -5.61 -14.36
N THR A 128 -8.06 -6.32 -15.32
CA THR A 128 -8.24 -7.78 -15.46
C THR A 128 -7.61 -8.51 -14.28
N LYS A 129 -6.39 -8.13 -13.89
CA LYS A 129 -5.70 -8.69 -12.73
C LYS A 129 -6.51 -8.50 -11.44
N LEU A 130 -7.02 -7.29 -11.21
CA LEU A 130 -7.85 -6.97 -10.05
C LEU A 130 -9.16 -7.77 -10.02
N ARG A 131 -9.84 -7.90 -11.16
CA ARG A 131 -11.09 -8.68 -11.26
C ARG A 131 -10.86 -10.15 -10.91
N GLN A 132 -9.74 -10.72 -11.34
CA GLN A 132 -9.41 -12.11 -11.03
C GLN A 132 -9.04 -12.29 -9.55
N ALA A 133 -8.29 -11.36 -8.97
CA ALA A 133 -7.98 -11.35 -7.54
C ALA A 133 -9.25 -11.29 -6.69
N ASP A 134 -10.19 -10.41 -7.01
CA ASP A 134 -11.49 -10.32 -6.32
C ASP A 134 -12.30 -11.61 -6.42
N TYR A 135 -12.33 -12.22 -7.62
CA TYR A 135 -13.01 -13.51 -7.82
C TYR A 135 -12.40 -14.62 -6.95
N ARG A 136 -11.07 -14.74 -6.92
CA ARG A 136 -10.37 -15.76 -6.12
C ARG A 136 -10.57 -15.55 -4.63
N ALA A 137 -10.46 -14.31 -4.15
CA ALA A 137 -10.71 -13.97 -2.76
C ALA A 137 -12.15 -14.31 -2.36
N LYS A 138 -13.15 -13.97 -3.19
CA LYS A 138 -14.55 -14.35 -2.97
C LYS A 138 -14.74 -15.87 -2.94
N ALA A 139 -14.09 -16.63 -3.82
CA ALA A 139 -14.13 -18.09 -3.79
C ALA A 139 -13.57 -18.63 -2.46
N LYS A 140 -12.38 -18.18 -2.05
CA LYS A 140 -11.76 -18.56 -0.77
C LYS A 140 -12.62 -18.21 0.44
N ARG A 141 -13.29 -17.04 0.43
CA ARG A 141 -14.26 -16.65 1.47
C ARG A 141 -15.42 -17.62 1.55
N ARG A 142 -16.01 -18.02 0.42
CA ARG A 142 -17.11 -19.00 0.36
C ARG A 142 -16.70 -20.38 0.86
N ASP A 143 -15.53 -20.86 0.46
CA ASP A 143 -15.03 -22.17 0.88
C ASP A 143 -14.79 -22.22 2.40
N LYS A 144 -14.23 -21.16 2.99
CA LYS A 144 -14.05 -21.03 4.45
C LYS A 144 -15.38 -21.06 5.22
N VAL A 145 -16.45 -20.49 4.66
CA VAL A 145 -17.77 -20.56 5.28
C VAL A 145 -18.31 -21.99 5.21
N ARG A 146 -18.19 -22.66 4.06
CA ARG A 146 -18.65 -24.03 3.86
C ARG A 146 -17.96 -25.04 4.78
N THR A 147 -16.65 -24.91 4.99
CA THR A 147 -15.90 -25.80 5.88
C THR A 147 -16.25 -25.59 7.35
N ARG A 148 -16.55 -24.36 7.76
CA ARG A 148 -16.98 -24.04 9.13
C ARG A 148 -18.41 -24.48 9.44
N SER A 149 -19.28 -24.56 8.43
CA SER A 149 -20.68 -24.99 8.57
C SER A 149 -20.89 -26.48 8.29
N ALA A 150 -19.84 -27.25 8.01
CA ALA A 150 -19.96 -28.67 7.73
C ALA A 150 -20.31 -29.43 9.03
N PRO A 151 -21.39 -30.23 9.06
CA PRO A 151 -21.73 -31.03 10.23
C PRO A 151 -20.61 -32.04 10.52
N TYR A 152 -20.24 -32.17 11.80
CA TYR A 152 -19.32 -33.22 12.26
C TYR A 152 -19.92 -34.59 11.97
N ILE A 153 -19.24 -35.38 11.16
CA ILE A 153 -19.55 -36.80 10.96
C ILE A 153 -18.54 -37.57 11.83
N PRO A 154 -18.96 -38.20 12.93
CA PRO A 154 -18.05 -39.04 13.72
C PRO A 154 -17.52 -40.17 12.84
N GLU A 155 -16.21 -40.44 12.93
CA GLU A 155 -15.62 -41.60 12.25
C GLU A 155 -16.25 -42.89 12.81
N PRO A 156 -16.56 -43.87 11.94
CA PRO A 156 -17.05 -45.16 12.41
C PRO A 156 -15.97 -45.82 13.26
N GLU A 157 -16.33 -46.24 14.47
CA GLU A 157 -15.43 -47.00 15.33
C GLU A 157 -14.95 -48.25 14.58
N SER A 158 -13.64 -48.35 14.42
CA SER A 158 -12.99 -49.51 13.80
C SER A 158 -13.26 -50.78 14.63
N PRO A 159 -13.63 -51.90 13.98
CA PRO A 159 -13.92 -53.16 14.65
C PRO A 159 -12.70 -53.84 15.28
#